data_AF-A0A497QSI3-F1
#
_entry.id   AF-A0A497QSI3-F1
#
_cell.length_a   1.000
_cell.length_b   1.000
_cell.length_c   1.000
_cell.angle_alpha   90.00
_cell.angle_beta   90.00
_cell.angle_gamma   90.00
#
_symmetry.space_group_name_H-M   'P 1'
#
loop_
_entity.id
_entity.type
_entity.pdbx_description
1 polymer ?
#
loop_
_entity_poly.entity_id
_entity_poly.type
_entity_poly.pdbx_seq_one_letter_code
_entity_poly.pdbx_strand_id
1 'polypeptide(L)'
;MKGKSIIGTIILLLLSWILVYFLYAEEVLSIQQGYFNTLDALGLILAIISVILKIGDPLFSIQIWLIIGVIGGILFRNGSKALQSTFFVAVLNTAILIAAVYHYSLNTPFLYDDIGTLFQYVFGQAVWDSVIGGFCGYLCGALFGRILTKKEVFYVKEEDLIPYTQKCPSCGSTILSNAVYCCYCGANLKTSLNHKNEEVE
;
A
#
# COMPACT_ATOMS: atom_id res chain seq x y z
N MET A 1 11.48 0.75 4.13
CA MET A 1 10.72 0.61 2.86
C MET A 1 11.67 0.21 1.72
N LYS A 2 11.28 -0.71 0.83
CA LYS A 2 12.05 -1.02 -0.40
C LYS A 2 11.91 0.14 -1.41
N GLY A 3 12.88 0.33 -2.32
CA GLY A 3 12.93 1.47 -3.25
C GLY A 3 11.63 1.75 -4.03
N LYS A 4 10.94 0.71 -4.53
CA LYS A 4 9.64 0.86 -5.23
C LYS A 4 8.53 1.47 -4.34
N SER A 5 8.59 1.25 -3.03
CA SER A 5 7.62 1.79 -2.08
C SER A 5 7.84 3.29 -1.83
N ILE A 6 9.10 3.73 -1.88
CA ILE A 6 9.47 5.14 -1.70
C ILE A 6 8.97 5.95 -2.89
N ILE A 7 9.22 5.47 -4.11
CA ILE A 7 8.75 6.12 -5.34
C ILE A 7 7.22 6.29 -5.31
N GLY A 8 6.48 5.24 -4.95
CA GLY A 8 5.02 5.35 -4.85
C GLY A 8 4.56 6.35 -3.78
N THR A 9 5.31 6.50 -2.69
CA THR A 9 4.99 7.47 -1.63
C THR A 9 5.21 8.91 -2.11
N ILE A 10 6.28 9.16 -2.86
CA ILE A 10 6.54 10.46 -3.49
C ILE A 10 5.44 10.80 -4.51
N ILE A 11 5.00 9.82 -5.31
CA ILE A 11 3.89 10.00 -6.25
C ILE A 11 2.61 10.39 -5.50
N LEU A 12 2.28 9.71 -4.40
CA LEU A 12 1.11 10.05 -3.59
C LEU A 12 1.23 11.42 -2.92
N LEU A 13 2.44 11.82 -2.50
CA LEU A 13 2.67 13.15 -1.95
C LEU A 13 2.37 14.23 -2.99
N LEU A 14 2.96 14.13 -4.18
CA LEU A 14 2.71 15.09 -5.27
C LEU A 14 1.24 15.09 -5.70
N LEU A 15 0.62 13.90 -5.74
CA LEU A 15 -0.79 13.76 -6.07
C LEU A 15 -1.68 14.45 -5.05
N SER A 16 -1.35 14.41 -3.76
CA SER A 16 -2.12 15.11 -2.72
C SER A 16 -2.09 16.62 -2.92
N TRP A 17 -0.96 17.19 -3.34
CA TRP A 17 -0.85 18.61 -3.64
C TRP A 17 -1.67 19.01 -4.86
N ILE A 18 -1.56 18.23 -5.94
CA ILE A 18 -2.33 18.45 -7.18
C ILE A 18 -3.82 18.37 -6.88
N LEU A 19 -4.26 17.35 -6.15
CA LEU A 19 -5.66 17.14 -5.81
C LEU A 19 -6.22 18.33 -5.04
N VAL A 20 -5.51 18.81 -4.03
CA VAL A 20 -5.95 19.97 -3.24
C VAL A 20 -5.97 21.25 -4.05
N TYR A 21 -4.97 21.48 -4.90
CA TYR A 21 -4.95 22.65 -5.78
C TYR A 21 -6.18 22.68 -6.70
N PHE A 22 -6.58 21.54 -7.28
CA PHE A 22 -7.75 21.48 -8.16
C PHE A 22 -9.08 21.54 -7.41
N LEU A 23 -9.21 20.88 -6.26
CA LEU A 23 -10.47 20.84 -5.51
C LEU A 23 -10.73 22.12 -4.70
N TYR A 24 -9.67 22.82 -4.29
CA TYR A 24 -9.74 23.93 -3.33
C TYR A 24 -8.93 25.15 -3.80
N ALA A 25 -8.92 25.42 -5.11
CA ALA A 25 -8.13 26.49 -5.71
C ALA A 25 -8.37 27.86 -5.06
N GLU A 26 -9.63 28.22 -4.78
CA GLU A 26 -9.98 29.50 -4.18
C GLU A 26 -9.41 29.66 -2.76
N GLU A 27 -9.51 28.61 -1.95
CA GLU A 27 -8.98 28.60 -0.58
C GLU A 27 -7.45 28.69 -0.58
N VAL A 28 -6.80 27.92 -1.45
CA VAL A 28 -5.34 27.93 -1.62
C VAL A 28 -4.85 29.32 -1.99
N LEU A 29 -5.50 29.99 -2.94
CA LEU A 29 -5.13 31.34 -3.35
C LEU A 29 -5.38 32.36 -2.23
N SER A 30 -6.47 32.22 -1.47
CA SER A 30 -6.76 33.10 -0.33
C SER A 30 -5.70 33.01 0.77
N ILE A 31 -5.26 31.78 1.10
CA ILE A 31 -4.24 31.52 2.11
C ILE A 31 -2.87 31.98 1.62
N GLN A 32 -2.55 31.74 0.34
CA GLN A 32 -1.30 32.22 -0.26
C GLN A 32 -1.21 33.74 -0.16
N GLN A 33 -2.25 34.46 -0.55
CA GLN A 33 -2.26 35.93 -0.53
C GLN A 33 -2.27 36.49 0.89
N GLY A 34 -2.94 35.81 1.84
CA GLY A 34 -3.02 36.25 3.23
C GLY A 34 -1.75 36.02 4.04
N TYR A 35 -1.08 34.87 3.85
CA TYR A 35 -0.02 34.41 4.77
C TYR A 35 1.33 34.11 4.13
N PHE A 36 1.35 33.82 2.82
CA PHE A 36 2.55 33.35 2.12
C PHE A 36 2.88 34.19 0.88
N ASN A 37 2.39 35.43 0.83
CA ASN A 37 2.51 36.30 -0.33
C ASN A 37 3.96 36.70 -0.66
N THR A 38 4.86 36.62 0.32
CA THR A 38 6.29 36.94 0.17
C THR A 38 7.12 35.81 -0.43
N LEU A 39 6.57 34.60 -0.58
CA LEU A 39 7.32 33.39 -0.92
C LEU A 39 7.09 32.87 -2.35
N ASP A 40 6.56 33.69 -3.27
CA ASP A 40 6.30 33.34 -4.67
C ASP A 40 5.73 31.91 -4.83
N ALA A 41 6.45 31.02 -5.55
CA ALA A 41 6.05 29.64 -5.81
C ALA A 41 6.08 28.75 -4.55
N LEU A 42 6.98 29.02 -3.60
CA LEU A 42 7.00 28.30 -2.32
C LEU A 42 5.75 28.65 -1.50
N GLY A 43 5.28 29.89 -1.58
CA GLY A 43 4.07 30.31 -0.89
C GLY A 43 2.83 29.57 -1.36
N LEU A 44 2.74 29.25 -2.66
CA LEU A 44 1.67 28.40 -3.20
C LEU A 44 1.71 26.98 -2.62
N ILE A 45 2.89 26.37 -2.55
CA ILE A 45 3.05 25.02 -2.01
C ILE A 45 2.68 24.99 -0.52
N LEU A 46 3.12 25.99 0.25
CA LEU A 46 2.79 26.09 1.67
C LEU A 46 1.30 26.35 1.90
N ALA A 47 0.64 27.13 1.04
CA ALA A 47 -0.80 27.30 1.07
C ALA A 47 -1.52 25.97 0.81
N ILE A 48 -1.10 25.20 -0.20
CA ILE A 48 -1.64 23.87 -0.49
C ILE A 48 -1.50 22.95 0.72
N ILE A 49 -0.31 22.88 1.32
CA ILE A 49 -0.05 22.03 2.50
C ILE A 49 -0.89 22.49 3.70
N SER A 50 -1.06 23.80 3.88
CA SER A 50 -1.91 24.35 4.94
C SER A 50 -3.38 23.96 4.77
N VAL A 51 -3.88 23.89 3.53
CA VAL A 51 -5.24 23.39 3.21
C VAL A 51 -5.32 21.87 3.38
N ILE A 52 -4.27 21.11 3.04
CA ILE A 52 -4.22 19.67 3.30
C ILE A 52 -4.37 19.38 4.79
N LEU A 53 -3.71 20.18 5.63
CA LEU A 53 -3.67 20.02 7.07
C LEU A 53 -4.76 20.85 7.79
N LYS A 54 -5.72 21.43 7.04
CA LYS A 54 -6.62 22.52 7.48
C LYS A 54 -7.08 22.35 8.93
N ILE A 55 -6.51 23.18 9.78
CA ILE A 55 -6.82 23.27 11.21
C ILE A 55 -8.16 23.99 11.32
N GLY A 56 -9.27 23.26 11.25
CA GLY A 56 -10.60 23.88 11.42
C GLY A 56 -11.79 22.99 11.08
N ASP A 57 -11.76 22.30 9.92
CA ASP A 57 -12.91 21.52 9.45
C ASP A 57 -12.54 20.06 9.12
N PRO A 58 -12.86 19.10 10.01
CA PRO A 58 -12.53 17.69 9.83
C PRO A 58 -13.09 17.07 8.53
N LEU A 59 -14.22 17.60 8.04
CA LEU A 59 -14.91 17.09 6.85
C LEU A 59 -14.10 17.28 5.56
N PHE A 60 -13.32 18.36 5.45
CA PHE A 60 -12.49 18.63 4.27
C PHE A 60 -11.31 17.66 4.19
N SER A 61 -10.65 17.45 5.34
CA SER A 61 -9.50 16.54 5.43
C SER A 61 -9.90 15.11 5.06
N ILE A 62 -11.07 14.65 5.51
CA ILE A 62 -11.57 13.29 5.23
C ILE A 62 -11.64 13.00 3.73
N GLN A 63 -12.12 13.93 2.90
CA GLN A 63 -12.29 13.69 1.47
C GLN A 63 -10.95 13.47 0.76
N ILE A 64 -9.97 14.32 1.05
CA ILE A 64 -8.62 14.25 0.46
C ILE A 64 -7.96 12.94 0.85
N TRP A 65 -7.96 12.61 2.14
CA TRP A 65 -7.29 11.42 2.66
C TRP A 65 -7.97 10.12 2.24
N LEU A 66 -9.29 10.12 2.06
CA LEU A 66 -10.01 8.99 1.49
C LEU A 66 -9.55 8.72 0.04
N ILE A 67 -9.48 9.75 -0.80
CA ILE A 67 -9.04 9.62 -2.20
C ILE A 67 -7.58 9.14 -2.26
N ILE A 68 -6.70 9.76 -1.49
CA ILE A 68 -5.27 9.39 -1.43
C ILE A 68 -5.11 7.96 -0.90
N GLY A 69 -5.92 7.55 0.07
CA GLY A 69 -5.99 6.18 0.56
C GLY A 69 -6.34 5.20 -0.55
N VAL A 70 -7.46 5.40 -1.23
CA VAL A 70 -7.92 4.53 -2.33
C VAL A 70 -6.86 4.40 -3.42
N ILE A 71 -6.31 5.53 -3.87
CA ILE A 71 -5.28 5.54 -4.91
C ILE A 71 -4.01 4.82 -4.44
N GLY A 72 -3.58 5.03 -3.20
CA GLY A 72 -2.47 4.30 -2.60
C GLY A 72 -2.71 2.79 -2.55
N GLY A 73 -3.91 2.36 -2.16
CA GLY A 73 -4.31 0.95 -2.20
C GLY A 73 -4.13 0.33 -3.59
N ILE A 74 -4.64 1.01 -4.62
CA ILE A 74 -4.53 0.56 -6.03
C ILE A 74 -3.06 0.54 -6.49
N LEU A 75 -2.29 1.57 -6.15
CA LEU A 75 -0.90 1.73 -6.56
C LEU A 75 0.00 0.62 -5.99
N PHE A 76 -0.15 0.31 -4.70
CA PHE A 76 0.74 -0.66 -4.04
C PHE A 76 0.27 -2.11 -4.13
N ARG A 77 -1.02 -2.35 -4.39
CA ARG A 77 -1.63 -3.69 -4.45
C ARG A 77 -1.30 -4.57 -3.24
N ASN A 78 -1.03 -3.92 -2.11
CA ASN A 78 -0.61 -4.53 -0.87
C ASN A 78 -1.04 -3.59 0.27
N GLY A 79 -1.93 -4.08 1.14
CA GLY A 79 -2.52 -3.27 2.20
C GLY A 79 -1.48 -2.68 3.16
N SER A 80 -0.43 -3.44 3.52
CA SER A 80 0.60 -2.96 4.45
C SER A 80 1.43 -1.82 3.85
N LYS A 81 1.79 -1.92 2.55
CA LYS A 81 2.53 -0.84 1.87
C LYS A 81 1.67 0.39 1.65
N ALA A 82 0.39 0.20 1.33
CA ALA A 82 -0.56 1.29 1.18
C ALA A 82 -0.70 2.08 2.50
N LEU A 83 -0.90 1.38 3.63
CA LEU A 83 -0.97 2.01 4.95
C LEU A 83 0.31 2.77 5.31
N GLN A 84 1.48 2.17 5.10
CA GLN A 84 2.75 2.84 5.38
C GLN A 84 2.91 4.10 4.52
N SER A 85 2.59 4.01 3.23
CA SER A 85 2.78 5.14 2.32
C SER A 85 1.91 6.35 2.67
N THR A 86 0.62 6.16 2.97
CA THR A 86 -0.30 7.25 3.31
C THR A 86 0.08 7.89 4.64
N PHE A 87 0.53 7.09 5.62
CA PHE A 87 1.09 7.61 6.87
C PHE A 87 2.29 8.53 6.61
N PHE A 88 3.25 8.07 5.79
CA PHE A 88 4.41 8.90 5.46
C PHE A 88 4.05 10.16 4.67
N VAL A 89 3.02 10.14 3.82
CA VAL A 89 2.53 11.35 3.14
C VAL A 89 2.04 12.39 4.15
N ALA A 90 1.31 11.97 5.20
CA ALA A 90 0.77 12.90 6.20
C ALA A 90 1.89 13.52 7.04
N VAL A 91 2.83 12.68 7.46
CA VAL A 91 4.02 13.11 8.21
C VAL A 91 4.89 14.05 7.38
N LEU A 92 5.09 13.78 6.08
CA LEU A 92 5.89 14.64 5.22
C LEU A 92 5.25 16.00 4.99
N ASN A 93 3.93 16.07 4.73
CA ASN A 93 3.21 17.35 4.64
C ASN A 93 3.39 18.19 5.92
N THR A 94 3.22 17.54 7.08
CA THR A 94 3.41 18.16 8.39
C THR A 94 4.83 18.68 8.60
N ALA A 95 5.83 17.83 8.32
CA ALA A 95 7.23 18.18 8.51
C ALA A 95 7.66 19.33 7.59
N ILE A 96 7.19 19.34 6.33
CA ILE A 96 7.48 20.41 5.37
C ILE A 96 6.89 21.74 5.87
N LEU A 97 5.64 21.73 6.33
CA LEU A 97 4.99 22.96 6.83
C LEU A 97 5.72 23.52 8.06
N ILE A 98 6.00 22.66 9.06
CA ILE A 98 6.70 23.08 10.28
C ILE A 98 8.10 23.61 9.95
N ALA A 99 8.85 22.91 9.09
CA ALA A 99 10.19 23.34 8.70
C ALA A 99 10.17 24.70 7.98
N ALA A 100 9.20 24.94 7.10
CA ALA A 100 9.09 26.19 6.37
C ALA A 100 8.67 27.35 7.28
N VAL A 101 7.66 27.14 8.14
CA VAL A 101 7.22 28.15 9.12
C VAL A 101 8.38 28.58 10.01
N TYR A 102 9.16 27.61 10.51
CA TYR A 102 10.32 27.89 11.34
C TYR A 102 11.42 28.63 10.57
N HIS A 103 11.79 28.14 9.38
CA HIS A 103 12.89 28.71 8.61
C HIS A 103 12.62 30.15 8.16
N TYR A 104 11.38 30.45 7.77
CA TYR A 104 10.98 31.76 7.26
C TYR A 104 10.35 32.66 8.33
N SER A 105 10.22 32.20 9.58
CA SER A 105 9.58 32.95 10.67
C SER A 105 8.21 33.52 10.28
N LEU A 106 7.41 32.69 9.60
CA LEU A 106 6.13 33.11 9.03
C LEU A 106 5.11 33.38 10.12
N ASN A 107 4.49 34.55 10.09
CA ASN A 107 3.47 34.93 11.06
C ASN A 107 2.09 34.45 10.58
N THR A 108 1.84 33.15 10.70
CA THR A 108 0.51 32.60 10.41
C THR A 108 -0.35 32.65 11.67
N PRO A 109 -1.59 33.16 11.66
CA PRO A 109 -2.47 33.27 12.83
C PRO A 109 -2.96 31.91 13.36
N PHE A 110 -2.56 30.82 12.69
CA PHE A 110 -2.75 29.44 13.15
C PHE A 110 -1.57 28.92 13.97
N LEU A 111 -0.49 29.72 14.11
CA LEU A 111 0.59 29.45 15.04
C LEU A 111 0.14 29.85 16.43
N TYR A 112 -0.15 28.84 17.25
CA TYR A 112 -0.06 28.99 18.70
C TYR A 112 1.32 29.54 19.06
N ASP A 113 1.38 30.41 20.06
CA ASP A 113 2.61 31.03 20.59
C ASP A 113 3.69 30.01 21.01
N ASP A 114 3.33 28.73 21.13
CA ASP A 114 4.19 27.64 21.54
C ASP A 114 4.32 26.53 20.48
N ILE A 115 5.58 26.18 20.17
CA ILE A 115 5.97 25.10 19.24
C ILE A 115 5.43 23.76 19.70
N GLY A 116 5.36 23.51 21.02
CA GLY A 116 4.80 22.28 21.58
C GLY A 116 3.33 22.10 21.19
N THR A 117 2.58 23.18 21.24
CA THR A 117 1.15 23.21 20.88
C THR A 117 0.95 23.04 19.37
N LEU A 118 1.74 23.72 18.54
CA LEU A 118 1.75 23.52 17.08
C LEU A 118 2.04 22.06 16.73
N PHE A 119 3.08 21.48 17.31
CA PHE A 119 3.46 20.09 17.06
C PHE A 119 2.32 19.14 17.45
N GLN A 120 1.69 19.30 18.62
CA GLN A 120 0.60 18.43 19.05
C GLN A 120 -0.64 18.54 18.15
N TYR A 121 -1.01 19.74 17.71
CA TYR A 121 -2.15 19.93 16.81
C TYR A 121 -1.88 19.35 15.43
N VAL A 122 -0.73 19.70 14.82
CA VAL A 122 -0.42 19.24 13.46
C VAL A 122 -0.13 17.75 13.46
N PHE A 123 0.59 17.22 14.46
CA PHE A 123 0.82 15.77 14.59
C PHE A 123 -0.48 15.02 14.90
N GLY A 124 -1.35 15.56 15.76
CA GLY A 124 -2.66 14.99 16.05
C GLY A 124 -3.54 14.89 14.78
N GLN A 125 -3.58 15.95 13.98
CA GLN A 125 -4.26 15.95 12.68
C GLN A 125 -3.60 14.98 11.70
N ALA A 126 -2.26 14.99 11.58
CA ALA A 126 -1.54 14.06 10.71
C ALA A 126 -1.79 12.60 11.06
N VAL A 127 -1.91 12.26 12.35
CA VAL A 127 -2.28 10.93 12.82
C VAL A 127 -3.72 10.62 12.44
N TRP A 128 -4.67 11.53 12.65
CA TRP A 128 -6.07 11.36 12.28
C TRP A 128 -6.26 11.12 10.78
N ASP A 129 -5.62 11.96 9.98
CA ASP A 129 -5.54 11.90 8.53
C ASP A 129 -4.92 10.59 8.03
N SER A 130 -3.84 10.16 8.69
CA SER A 130 -3.19 8.88 8.42
C SER A 130 -4.07 7.69 8.74
N VAL A 131 -4.90 7.76 9.80
CA VAL A 131 -5.84 6.71 10.14
C VAL A 131 -6.88 6.58 9.04
N ILE A 132 -7.47 7.70 8.60
CA ILE A 132 -8.51 7.69 7.56
C ILE A 132 -7.93 7.20 6.22
N GLY A 133 -6.87 7.85 5.74
CA GLY A 133 -6.27 7.52 4.45
C GLY A 133 -5.57 6.16 4.46
N GLY A 134 -4.88 5.83 5.55
CA GLY A 134 -4.19 4.55 5.70
C GLY A 134 -5.11 3.35 5.86
N PHE A 135 -6.24 3.51 6.54
CA PHE A 135 -7.24 2.43 6.63
C PHE A 135 -7.93 2.19 5.28
N CYS A 136 -8.34 3.26 4.59
CA CYS A 136 -8.92 3.13 3.25
C CYS A 136 -7.91 2.52 2.26
N GLY A 137 -6.66 2.98 2.29
CA GLY A 137 -5.60 2.42 1.46
C GLY A 137 -5.25 0.98 1.79
N TYR A 138 -5.29 0.61 3.08
CA TYR A 138 -5.12 -0.79 3.50
C TYR A 138 -6.21 -1.68 2.91
N LEU A 139 -7.49 -1.31 3.06
CA LEU A 139 -8.62 -2.09 2.56
C LEU A 139 -8.58 -2.23 1.04
N CYS A 140 -8.47 -1.12 0.32
CA CYS A 140 -8.39 -1.14 -1.14
C CYS A 140 -7.16 -1.90 -1.62
N GLY A 141 -6.00 -1.72 -0.97
CA GLY A 141 -4.77 -2.44 -1.32
C GLY A 141 -4.85 -3.94 -1.05
N ALA A 142 -5.54 -4.38 0.00
CA ALA A 142 -5.77 -5.78 0.29
C ALA A 142 -6.76 -6.42 -0.70
N LEU A 143 -7.83 -5.72 -1.05
CA LEU A 143 -8.84 -6.17 -2.01
C LEU A 143 -8.25 -6.27 -3.43
N PHE A 144 -7.68 -5.18 -3.95
CA PHE A 144 -7.08 -5.16 -5.28
C PHE A 144 -5.82 -6.01 -5.38
N GLY A 145 -5.07 -6.14 -4.29
CA GLY A 145 -3.94 -7.06 -4.20
C GLY A 145 -4.36 -8.52 -4.46
N ARG A 146 -5.51 -8.93 -3.95
CA ARG A 146 -6.08 -10.29 -4.14
C ARG A 146 -6.75 -10.47 -5.50
N ILE A 147 -7.43 -9.45 -6.01
CA ILE A 147 -8.14 -9.52 -7.29
C ILE A 147 -7.16 -9.53 -8.48
N LEU A 148 -6.08 -8.76 -8.39
CA LEU A 148 -5.13 -8.59 -9.50
C LEU A 148 -3.88 -9.48 -9.40
N THR A 149 -3.71 -10.25 -8.33
CA THR A 149 -2.66 -11.29 -8.32
C THR A 149 -3.12 -12.42 -9.24
N LYS A 150 -2.58 -12.43 -10.45
CA LYS A 150 -2.68 -13.57 -11.36
C LYS A 150 -2.16 -14.79 -10.62
N LYS A 151 -3.05 -15.71 -10.25
CA LYS A 151 -2.66 -17.03 -9.78
C LYS A 151 -1.93 -17.69 -10.94
N GLU A 152 -0.61 -17.84 -10.84
CA GLU A 152 0.14 -18.59 -11.84
C GLU A 152 -0.32 -20.04 -11.74
N VAL A 153 -1.17 -20.44 -12.68
CA VAL A 153 -1.53 -21.83 -12.87
C VAL A 153 -0.30 -22.48 -13.49
N PHE A 154 0.40 -23.30 -12.72
CA PHE A 154 1.52 -24.07 -13.21
C PHE A 154 0.98 -25.06 -14.25
N TYR A 155 1.21 -24.77 -15.52
CA TYR A 155 0.85 -25.67 -16.61
C TYR A 155 1.91 -26.77 -16.64
N VAL A 156 1.60 -27.91 -16.04
CA VAL A 156 2.43 -29.12 -16.20
C VAL A 156 2.23 -29.59 -17.64
N LYS A 157 3.29 -29.58 -18.45
CA LYS A 157 3.24 -30.18 -19.79
C LYS A 157 3.12 -31.69 -19.64
N GLU A 158 2.32 -32.31 -20.51
CA GLU A 158 2.10 -33.76 -20.52
C GLU A 158 3.42 -34.54 -20.74
N GLU A 159 4.38 -33.90 -21.42
CA GLU A 159 5.75 -34.37 -21.66
C GLU A 159 6.58 -34.57 -20.36
N ASP A 160 6.25 -33.87 -19.28
CA ASP A 160 6.94 -33.96 -17.98
C ASP A 160 6.34 -35.04 -17.05
N LEU A 161 5.20 -35.64 -17.43
CA LEU A 161 4.62 -36.77 -16.69
C LEU A 161 5.33 -38.06 -17.10
N ILE A 162 6.34 -38.47 -16.33
CA ILE A 162 6.98 -39.78 -16.50
C ILE A 162 5.95 -40.86 -16.11
N PRO A 163 5.49 -41.73 -17.04
CA PRO A 163 4.55 -42.79 -16.71
C PRO A 163 5.25 -43.82 -15.82
N TYR A 164 5.01 -43.75 -14.52
CA TYR A 164 5.56 -44.71 -13.57
C TYR A 164 4.88 -46.07 -13.78
N THR A 165 5.63 -47.02 -14.33
CA THR A 165 5.13 -48.37 -14.58
C THR A 165 5.56 -49.30 -13.43
N GLN A 166 4.61 -49.83 -12.68
CA GLN A 166 4.85 -50.81 -11.62
C GLN A 166 3.98 -52.05 -11.80
N LYS A 167 4.48 -53.22 -11.37
CA LYS A 167 3.67 -54.45 -11.30
C LYS A 167 3.04 -54.56 -9.93
N CYS A 168 1.75 -54.89 -9.90
CA CYS A 168 1.07 -55.17 -8.64
C CYS A 168 1.69 -56.42 -7.99
N PRO A 169 2.15 -56.36 -6.74
CA PRO A 169 2.72 -57.52 -6.04
C PRO A 169 1.66 -58.59 -5.73
N SER A 170 0.37 -58.23 -5.73
CA SER A 170 -0.72 -59.15 -5.37
C SER A 170 -1.30 -59.92 -6.57
N CYS A 171 -1.44 -59.31 -7.74
CA CYS A 171 -2.05 -59.95 -8.91
C CYS A 171 -1.18 -59.95 -10.17
N GLY A 172 0.00 -59.33 -10.13
CA GLY A 172 0.93 -59.29 -11.26
C GLY A 172 0.55 -58.34 -12.41
N SER A 173 -0.61 -57.67 -12.34
CA SER A 173 -1.04 -56.70 -13.35
C SER A 173 -0.09 -55.49 -13.42
N THR A 174 0.17 -55.00 -14.63
CA THR A 174 0.96 -53.77 -14.85
C THR A 174 0.11 -52.52 -14.65
N ILE A 175 0.59 -51.56 -13.87
CA ILE A 175 -0.08 -50.31 -13.50
C ILE A 175 0.79 -49.14 -13.97
N LEU A 176 0.19 -48.20 -14.70
CA LEU A 176 0.85 -47.05 -15.35
C LEU A 176 0.74 -45.74 -14.54
N SER A 177 0.78 -45.82 -13.21
CA SER A 177 0.69 -44.64 -12.34
C SER A 177 1.21 -44.89 -10.93
N ASN A 178 1.40 -43.81 -10.16
CA ASN A 178 1.66 -43.80 -8.72
C ASN A 178 0.40 -44.11 -7.88
N ALA A 179 -0.49 -44.98 -8.38
CA ALA A 179 -1.74 -45.30 -7.72
C ALA A 179 -1.51 -45.94 -6.34
N VAL A 180 -2.32 -45.52 -5.36
CA VAL A 180 -2.33 -46.08 -3.99
C VAL A 180 -2.94 -47.48 -3.95
N TYR A 181 -3.83 -47.79 -4.91
CA TYR A 181 -4.52 -49.08 -5.01
C TYR A 181 -4.43 -49.62 -6.43
N CYS A 182 -4.36 -50.95 -6.55
CA CYS A 182 -4.44 -51.61 -7.84
C CYS A 182 -5.86 -51.52 -8.42
N CYS A 183 -6.00 -51.00 -9.63
CA CYS A 183 -7.29 -50.91 -10.33
C CYS A 183 -7.87 -52.26 -10.77
N TYR A 184 -7.07 -53.33 -10.79
CA TYR A 184 -7.51 -54.67 -11.19
C TYR A 184 -7.94 -55.54 -10.01
N CYS A 185 -7.21 -55.52 -8.89
CA CYS A 185 -7.48 -56.40 -7.74
C CYS A 185 -7.79 -55.68 -6.42
N GLY A 186 -7.70 -54.35 -6.37
CA GLY A 186 -7.98 -53.57 -5.16
C GLY A 186 -6.88 -53.60 -4.09
N ALA A 187 -5.74 -54.27 -4.32
CA ALA A 187 -4.64 -54.33 -3.36
C ALA A 187 -4.01 -52.95 -3.09
N ASN A 188 -3.65 -52.67 -1.84
CA ASN A 188 -2.98 -51.44 -1.43
C ASN A 188 -1.48 -51.49 -1.77
N LEU A 189 -0.99 -50.49 -2.51
CA LEU A 189 0.36 -50.42 -3.07
C LEU A 189 1.31 -49.51 -2.26
N LYS A 190 0.82 -48.81 -1.22
CA LYS A 190 1.66 -47.92 -0.37
C LYS A 190 2.80 -48.64 0.32
N THR A 191 2.65 -49.93 0.60
CA THR A 191 3.65 -50.72 1.35
C THR A 191 4.87 -51.10 0.49
N SER A 192 4.77 -51.09 -0.84
CA SER A 192 5.86 -51.51 -1.76
C SER A 192 6.69 -50.36 -2.34
N LEU A 193 6.30 -49.10 -2.16
CA LEU A 193 7.02 -47.94 -2.68
C LEU A 193 8.11 -47.40 -1.74
N ASN A 194 8.18 -47.90 -0.50
CA ASN A 194 9.08 -47.36 0.53
C ASN A 194 10.53 -47.85 0.44
N HIS A 195 10.91 -48.55 -0.64
CA HIS A 195 12.23 -49.21 -0.75
C HIS A 195 13.06 -48.81 -1.99
N LYS A 196 12.65 -47.80 -2.76
CA LYS A 196 13.36 -47.38 -4.00
C LYS A 196 13.67 -45.89 -4.14
N ASN A 197 13.42 -45.08 -3.11
CA ASN A 197 13.69 -43.64 -3.16
C ASN A 197 15.05 -43.23 -2.53
N GLU A 198 15.99 -44.17 -2.34
CA GLU A 198 17.34 -43.87 -1.81
C GLU A 198 18.46 -43.82 -2.87
N GLU A 199 18.17 -43.94 -4.16
CA GLU A 199 19.19 -43.78 -5.22
C GLU A 199 18.80 -42.71 -6.23
N VAL A 200 18.96 -41.45 -5.85
CA VAL A 200 19.41 -40.38 -6.76
C VAL A 200 20.34 -39.48 -5.95
N GLU A 201 21.64 -39.73 -6.09
CA GLU A 201 22.73 -38.82 -5.75
C GLU A 201 22.81 -37.70 -6.80
#